data_AF-A0A5E7YAG6-F1
#
_entry.id   AF-A0A5E7YAG6-F1
#
_cell.length_a   1.000
_cell.length_b   1.000
_cell.length_c   1.000
_cell.angle_alpha   90.00
_cell.angle_beta   90.00
_cell.angle_gamma   90.00
#
_symmetry.space_group_name_H-M   'P 1'
#
loop_
_entity.id
_entity.type
_entity.pdbx_description
1 polymer ?
#
loop_
_entity_poly.entity_id
_entity_poly.type
_entity_poly.pdbx_seq_one_letter_code
_entity_poly.pdbx_strand_id
1 'polypeptide(L)'
;MTMDLVGKARHPLAMNDDTGPQQPMIHRARTIATGLADVGLTHAEELLRRLSPEGREQARREREAKARRQKRVMIRLVLAAMASLVAFGLVAIVAPAGLSLAVASVLMLLLVTLVFLRADPPAPGREALTEAPLATLAEHATIWLAAQRRGLPPPALVLADAMAGRLEALAPQLARLDSRSPAAASLRKLIAEELPALVQGWRMVPIPARRIRHADGRTPDEHLVNGLQIIDAELGRASEQLGKTTLDDIAVQGRYLELKYSDTGHAI
;
A
#
# COMPACT_ATOMS: atom_id res chain seq x y z
N MET A 1 53.28 65.04 -33.17
CA MET A 1 52.18 64.14 -33.58
C MET A 1 51.33 63.95 -32.32
N THR A 2 50.48 64.95 -32.02
CA THR A 2 48.99 64.88 -32.08
C THR A 2 48.40 63.83 -31.13
N MET A 3 47.42 64.06 -30.26
CA MET A 3 46.63 65.20 -29.77
C MET A 3 45.95 64.62 -28.49
N ASP A 4 46.06 65.29 -27.34
CA ASP A 4 44.97 66.04 -26.67
C ASP A 4 43.73 65.20 -26.31
N LEU A 5 43.39 65.15 -25.01
CA LEU A 5 42.39 66.06 -24.41
C LEU A 5 42.12 65.71 -22.94
N VAL A 6 42.35 66.71 -22.06
CA VAL A 6 41.40 67.27 -21.07
C VAL A 6 40.80 66.30 -20.04
N GLY A 7 40.99 66.39 -18.72
CA GLY A 7 41.18 67.56 -17.86
C GLY A 7 39.88 67.93 -17.13
N LYS A 8 39.73 67.60 -15.82
CA LYS A 8 38.92 68.42 -14.88
C LYS A 8 39.11 68.08 -13.38
N ALA A 9 39.83 69.00 -12.72
CA ALA A 9 39.56 69.67 -11.43
C ALA A 9 38.88 68.98 -10.22
N ARG A 10 39.65 68.95 -9.11
CA ARG A 10 39.45 69.54 -7.75
C ARG A 10 38.43 68.95 -6.74
N HIS A 11 39.00 68.33 -5.67
CA HIS A 11 38.93 68.67 -4.21
C HIS A 11 37.57 68.66 -3.43
N PRO A 12 37.57 68.57 -2.08
CA PRO A 12 37.77 67.39 -1.22
C PRO A 12 36.54 67.10 -0.31
N LEU A 13 36.45 65.92 0.32
CA LEU A 13 35.54 65.71 1.46
C LEU A 13 36.20 64.78 2.49
N ALA A 14 36.39 65.31 3.69
CA ALA A 14 36.80 64.59 4.88
C ALA A 14 35.75 63.55 5.29
N MET A 15 36.17 62.36 5.74
CA MET A 15 35.37 61.60 6.72
C MET A 15 36.22 60.51 7.39
N ASN A 16 36.68 60.84 8.60
CA ASN A 16 36.71 60.01 9.80
C ASN A 16 37.33 58.60 9.74
N ASP A 17 38.52 58.47 10.34
CA ASP A 17 39.01 57.23 10.94
C ASP A 17 38.09 56.86 12.12
N ASP A 18 37.32 55.80 11.97
CA ASP A 18 36.63 55.13 13.08
C ASP A 18 37.10 53.68 13.16
N THR A 19 38.07 53.45 14.05
CA THR A 19 38.58 52.15 14.47
C THR A 19 37.54 51.40 15.29
N GLY A 20 36.82 50.47 14.66
CA GLY A 20 36.02 49.45 15.34
C GLY A 20 36.85 48.20 15.71
N PRO A 21 36.72 47.65 16.93
CA PRO A 21 37.54 46.51 17.37
C PRO A 21 37.17 45.20 16.66
N GLN A 22 38.18 44.50 16.12
CA GLN A 22 38.06 43.14 15.62
C GLN A 22 37.78 42.18 16.79
N GLN A 23 36.63 41.48 16.76
CA GLN A 23 36.31 40.41 17.72
C GLN A 23 36.50 39.00 17.10
N PRO A 24 36.99 38.01 17.87
CA PRO A 24 37.48 36.73 17.36
C PRO A 24 36.41 35.66 17.09
N MET A 25 36.51 35.00 15.94
CA MET A 25 35.59 33.97 15.40
C MET A 25 35.58 32.61 16.14
N ILE A 26 35.85 32.53 17.44
CA ILE A 26 36.05 31.23 18.12
C ILE A 26 34.78 30.66 18.76
N HIS A 27 33.69 31.43 18.91
CA HIS A 27 32.51 30.97 19.66
C HIS A 27 31.41 30.24 18.88
N ARG A 28 31.43 30.22 17.53
CA ARG A 28 30.33 29.61 16.74
C ARG A 28 30.48 28.11 16.48
N ALA A 29 31.67 27.54 16.66
CA ALA A 29 31.93 26.13 16.36
C ALA A 29 31.44 25.17 17.46
N ARG A 30 31.39 25.61 18.72
CA ARG A 30 31.07 24.72 19.85
C ARG A 30 29.57 24.41 19.96
N THR A 31 28.69 25.34 19.58
CA THR A 31 27.23 25.18 19.68
C THR A 31 26.63 24.28 18.60
N ILE A 32 27.30 24.14 17.46
CA ILE A 32 26.86 23.26 16.37
C ILE A 32 27.26 21.80 16.65
N ALA A 33 28.38 21.58 17.32
CA ALA A 33 28.85 20.24 17.69
C ALA A 33 27.98 19.58 18.79
N THR A 34 27.50 20.35 19.77
CA THR A 34 26.66 19.82 20.86
C THR A 34 25.25 19.46 20.39
N GLY A 35 24.67 20.23 19.46
CA GLY A 35 23.33 19.93 18.92
C GLY A 35 23.28 18.68 18.04
N LEU A 36 24.38 18.32 17.37
CA LEU A 36 24.44 17.13 16.51
C LEU A 36 24.68 15.84 17.31
N ALA A 37 25.35 15.93 18.47
CA ALA A 37 25.59 14.79 19.35
C ALA A 37 24.30 14.26 20.00
N ASP A 38 23.42 15.15 20.47
CA ASP A 38 22.15 14.74 21.11
C ASP A 38 21.14 14.14 20.12
N VAL A 39 21.13 14.61 18.87
CA VAL A 39 20.24 14.09 17.81
C VAL A 39 20.72 12.73 17.28
N GLY A 40 22.04 12.51 17.26
CA GLY A 40 22.63 11.24 16.85
C GLY A 40 22.42 10.12 17.87
N LEU A 41 22.47 10.44 19.17
CA LEU A 41 22.30 9.46 20.25
C LEU A 41 20.86 8.95 20.36
N THR A 42 19.86 9.83 20.20
CA THR A 42 18.44 9.44 20.21
C THR A 42 18.06 8.56 19.02
N HIS A 43 18.59 8.85 17.81
CA HIS A 43 18.36 8.01 16.64
C HIS A 43 19.10 6.66 16.70
N ALA A 44 20.28 6.62 17.32
CA ALA A 44 21.01 5.38 17.54
C ALA A 44 20.28 4.45 18.52
N GLU A 45 19.70 4.99 19.60
CA GLU A 45 18.89 4.22 20.56
C GLU A 45 17.59 3.68 19.95
N GLU A 46 16.96 4.42 19.04
CA GLU A 46 15.73 3.99 18.36
C GLU A 46 15.98 2.91 17.30
N LEU A 47 17.14 2.94 16.64
CA LEU A 47 17.59 1.86 15.75
C LEU A 47 18.02 0.60 16.54
N LEU A 48 18.61 0.77 17.73
CA LEU A 48 18.95 -0.35 18.62
C LEU A 48 17.69 -0.99 19.22
N ARG A 49 16.64 -0.21 19.52
CA ARG A 49 15.32 -0.74 19.95
C ARG A 49 14.64 -1.58 18.88
N ARG A 50 14.79 -1.23 17.61
CA ARG A 50 14.24 -2.01 16.47
C ARG A 50 15.01 -3.31 16.18
N LEU A 51 16.18 -3.50 16.79
CA LEU A 51 16.97 -4.74 16.75
C LEU A 51 16.80 -5.61 18.00
N SER A 52 15.84 -5.27 18.88
CA SER A 52 15.50 -6.07 20.07
C SER A 52 15.02 -7.50 19.69
N PRO A 53 15.48 -8.55 20.41
CA PRO A 53 15.34 -9.97 20.07
C PRO A 53 13.90 -10.55 20.04
N GLU A 54 12.88 -9.76 20.34
CA GLU A 54 11.47 -10.21 20.45
C GLU A 54 10.86 -10.63 19.10
N GLY A 55 11.32 -10.07 17.97
CA GLY A 55 10.84 -10.44 16.64
C GLY A 55 11.24 -11.85 16.18
N ARG A 56 12.29 -12.43 16.79
CA ARG A 56 12.78 -13.77 16.41
C ARG A 56 11.96 -14.89 17.06
N GLU A 57 11.34 -14.64 18.20
CA GLU A 57 10.46 -15.60 18.89
C GLU A 57 9.04 -15.62 18.31
N GLN A 58 8.48 -14.45 17.93
CA GLN A 58 7.20 -14.37 17.23
C GLN A 58 7.26 -15.05 15.84
N ALA A 59 8.35 -14.91 15.11
CA ALA A 59 8.55 -15.61 13.83
C ALA A 59 8.63 -17.15 13.99
N ARG A 60 9.05 -17.67 15.15
CA ARG A 60 9.01 -19.12 15.44
C ARG A 60 7.61 -19.59 15.82
N ARG A 61 6.89 -18.85 16.66
CA ARG A 61 5.50 -19.16 17.05
C ARG A 61 4.54 -19.13 15.86
N GLU A 62 4.75 -18.21 14.91
CA GLU A 62 3.96 -18.17 13.66
C GLU A 62 4.26 -19.33 12.71
N ARG A 63 5.52 -19.76 12.61
CA ARG A 63 5.90 -20.95 11.82
C ARG A 63 5.28 -22.21 12.42
N GLU A 64 5.23 -22.32 13.74
CA GLU A 64 4.56 -23.44 14.42
C GLU A 64 3.04 -23.41 14.29
N ALA A 65 2.40 -22.24 14.35
CA ALA A 65 0.95 -22.11 14.15
C ALA A 65 0.52 -22.45 12.71
N LYS A 66 1.32 -22.02 11.72
CA LYS A 66 1.13 -22.37 10.29
C LYS A 66 1.41 -23.85 10.03
N ALA A 67 2.49 -24.40 10.61
CA ALA A 67 2.81 -25.83 10.49
C ALA A 67 1.76 -26.73 11.16
N ARG A 68 1.14 -26.31 12.29
CA ARG A 68 0.07 -27.06 12.95
C ARG A 68 -1.25 -27.02 12.16
N ARG A 69 -1.53 -25.96 11.40
CA ARG A 69 -2.69 -25.90 10.49
C ARG A 69 -2.45 -26.72 9.22
N GLN A 70 -1.28 -26.60 8.60
CA GLN A 70 -0.91 -27.44 7.45
C GLN A 70 -0.82 -28.92 7.83
N LYS A 71 -0.22 -29.29 8.98
CA LYS A 71 -0.22 -30.66 9.48
C LYS A 71 -1.64 -31.17 9.71
N ARG A 72 -2.57 -30.38 10.27
CA ARG A 72 -3.96 -30.83 10.47
C ARG A 72 -4.71 -31.08 9.16
N VAL A 73 -4.48 -30.26 8.14
CA VAL A 73 -5.07 -30.48 6.81
C VAL A 73 -4.43 -31.70 6.15
N MET A 74 -3.11 -31.82 6.17
CA MET A 74 -2.37 -32.97 5.63
C MET A 74 -2.76 -34.28 6.32
N ILE A 75 -2.83 -34.29 7.65
CA ILE A 75 -3.23 -35.46 8.46
C ILE A 75 -4.67 -35.85 8.16
N ARG A 76 -5.60 -34.89 7.99
CA ARG A 76 -6.99 -35.19 7.59
C ARG A 76 -7.08 -35.75 6.18
N LEU A 77 -6.24 -35.26 5.27
CA LEU A 77 -6.21 -35.72 3.88
C LEU A 77 -5.59 -37.11 3.76
N VAL A 78 -4.53 -37.39 4.52
CA VAL A 78 -3.92 -38.72 4.64
C VAL A 78 -4.87 -39.68 5.35
N LEU A 79 -5.55 -39.28 6.44
CA LEU A 79 -6.56 -40.10 7.10
C LEU A 79 -7.75 -40.40 6.19
N ALA A 80 -8.21 -39.42 5.41
CA ALA A 80 -9.28 -39.63 4.44
C ALA A 80 -8.84 -40.58 3.32
N ALA A 81 -7.62 -40.43 2.80
CA ALA A 81 -7.07 -41.34 1.79
C ALA A 81 -6.89 -42.76 2.34
N MET A 82 -6.39 -42.90 3.57
CA MET A 82 -6.26 -44.19 4.25
C MET A 82 -7.63 -44.83 4.53
N ALA A 83 -8.61 -44.04 5.00
CA ALA A 83 -9.97 -44.52 5.23
C ALA A 83 -10.65 -44.97 3.92
N SER A 84 -10.45 -44.24 2.82
CA SER A 84 -10.92 -44.65 1.49
C SER A 84 -10.24 -45.93 0.99
N LEU A 85 -8.93 -46.11 1.23
CA LEU A 85 -8.23 -47.35 0.88
C LEU A 85 -8.75 -48.55 1.68
N VAL A 86 -8.99 -48.36 2.98
CA VAL A 86 -9.52 -49.41 3.87
C VAL A 86 -10.97 -49.74 3.53
N ALA A 87 -11.80 -48.74 3.25
CA ALA A 87 -13.18 -48.93 2.80
C ALA A 87 -13.23 -49.68 1.46
N PHE A 88 -12.35 -49.35 0.52
CA PHE A 88 -12.22 -50.07 -0.75
C PHE A 88 -11.79 -51.53 -0.53
N GLY A 89 -10.78 -51.77 0.31
CA GLY A 89 -10.31 -53.12 0.64
C GLY A 89 -11.38 -53.99 1.31
N LEU A 90 -12.19 -53.42 2.21
CA LEU A 90 -13.26 -54.15 2.90
C LEU A 90 -14.43 -54.51 1.97
N VAL A 91 -14.80 -53.61 1.05
CA VAL A 91 -15.89 -53.86 0.08
C VAL A 91 -15.46 -54.84 -1.01
N ALA A 92 -14.18 -54.82 -1.42
CA ALA A 92 -13.63 -55.73 -2.43
C ALA A 92 -13.58 -57.21 -1.99
N ILE A 93 -13.66 -57.49 -0.69
CA ILE A 93 -13.66 -58.86 -0.15
C ILE A 93 -15.04 -59.54 -0.31
N VAL A 94 -16.13 -58.76 -0.34
CA VAL A 94 -17.50 -59.29 -0.23
C VAL A 94 -18.38 -58.96 -1.45
N ALA A 95 -18.09 -57.88 -2.18
CA ALA A 95 -18.96 -57.38 -3.24
C ALA A 95 -18.43 -57.68 -4.66
N PRO A 96 -19.32 -57.90 -5.66
CA PRO A 96 -18.93 -57.98 -7.06
C PRO A 96 -18.17 -56.72 -7.50
N ALA A 97 -17.14 -56.87 -8.34
CA ALA A 97 -16.19 -55.82 -8.72
C ALA A 97 -16.83 -54.49 -9.21
N GLY A 98 -18.07 -54.52 -9.71
CA GLY A 98 -18.81 -53.31 -10.10
C GLY A 98 -19.28 -52.45 -8.93
N LEU A 99 -19.62 -53.05 -7.78
CA LEU A 99 -20.11 -52.30 -6.62
C LEU A 99 -18.97 -51.61 -5.86
N SER A 100 -17.79 -52.23 -5.80
CA SER A 100 -16.59 -51.62 -5.20
C SER A 100 -16.14 -50.37 -5.97
N LEU A 101 -16.22 -50.40 -7.31
CA LEU A 101 -15.93 -49.25 -8.17
C LEU A 101 -16.95 -48.12 -7.97
N ALA A 102 -18.24 -48.45 -7.82
CA ALA A 102 -19.29 -47.46 -7.55
C ALA A 102 -19.07 -46.74 -6.20
N VAL A 103 -18.78 -47.49 -5.13
CA VAL A 103 -18.50 -46.91 -3.79
C VAL A 103 -17.23 -46.07 -3.80
N ALA A 104 -16.16 -46.51 -4.47
CA ALA A 104 -14.93 -45.73 -4.60
C ALA A 104 -15.15 -44.43 -5.37
N SER A 105 -15.96 -44.46 -6.44
CA SER A 105 -16.31 -43.29 -7.23
C SER A 105 -17.10 -42.27 -6.40
N VAL A 106 -18.05 -42.71 -5.59
CA VAL A 106 -18.82 -41.84 -4.69
C VAL A 106 -17.94 -41.24 -3.60
N LEU A 107 -17.03 -42.02 -3.00
CA LEU A 107 -16.08 -41.50 -2.01
C LEU A 107 -15.08 -40.50 -2.63
N MET A 108 -14.61 -40.76 -3.84
CA MET A 108 -13.74 -39.86 -4.60
C MET A 108 -14.48 -38.56 -4.94
N LEU A 109 -15.73 -38.65 -5.41
CA LEU A 109 -16.59 -37.49 -5.66
C LEU A 109 -16.85 -36.70 -4.38
N LEU A 110 -17.13 -37.37 -3.27
CA LEU A 110 -17.35 -36.72 -1.98
C LEU A 110 -16.07 -36.02 -1.49
N LEU A 111 -14.91 -36.64 -1.67
CA LEU A 111 -13.61 -36.06 -1.36
C LEU A 111 -13.34 -34.82 -2.23
N VAL A 112 -13.49 -34.93 -3.56
CA VAL A 112 -13.33 -33.82 -4.51
C VAL A 112 -14.30 -32.70 -4.17
N THR A 113 -15.56 -33.01 -3.90
CA THR A 113 -16.59 -32.04 -3.51
C THR A 113 -16.22 -31.36 -2.19
N LEU A 114 -15.71 -32.09 -1.19
CA LEU A 114 -15.26 -31.51 0.07
C LEU A 114 -14.02 -30.62 -0.09
N VAL A 115 -13.12 -30.98 -1.02
CA VAL A 115 -11.95 -30.16 -1.40
C VAL A 115 -12.40 -28.90 -2.12
N PHE A 116 -13.35 -28.98 -3.04
CA PHE A 116 -13.92 -27.83 -3.76
C PHE A 116 -14.77 -26.93 -2.85
N LEU A 117 -15.57 -27.49 -1.94
CA LEU A 117 -16.32 -26.69 -0.94
C LEU A 117 -15.40 -25.95 0.04
N ARG A 118 -14.17 -26.44 0.22
CA ARG A 118 -13.13 -25.77 1.01
C ARG A 118 -12.11 -25.00 0.18
N ALA A 119 -12.20 -25.07 -1.14
CA ALA A 119 -11.49 -24.16 -2.02
C ALA A 119 -12.25 -22.84 -1.96
N ASP A 120 -11.56 -21.76 -1.58
CA ASP A 120 -12.18 -20.43 -1.59
C ASP A 120 -12.74 -20.18 -3.01
N PRO A 121 -13.94 -19.59 -3.14
CA PRO A 121 -14.49 -19.24 -4.45
C PRO A 121 -13.44 -18.49 -5.28
N PRO A 122 -13.41 -18.68 -6.61
CA PRO A 122 -12.45 -17.98 -7.46
C PRO A 122 -12.55 -16.49 -7.13
N ALA A 123 -11.43 -15.94 -6.66
CA ALA A 123 -11.35 -14.53 -6.29
C ALA A 123 -11.93 -13.69 -7.44
N PRO A 124 -12.75 -12.66 -7.15
CA PRO A 124 -13.26 -11.80 -8.20
C PRO A 124 -12.09 -11.35 -9.07
N GLY A 125 -12.23 -11.58 -10.37
CA GLY A 125 -11.18 -11.33 -11.33
C GLY A 125 -10.91 -9.83 -11.49
N ARG A 126 -9.84 -9.49 -12.21
CA ARG A 126 -9.54 -8.11 -12.60
C ARG A 126 -10.70 -7.49 -13.38
N GLU A 127 -11.43 -8.33 -14.11
CA GLU A 127 -12.57 -7.98 -14.95
C GLU A 127 -13.63 -7.26 -14.11
N ALA A 128 -13.88 -7.73 -12.88
CA ALA A 128 -14.85 -7.12 -11.96
C ALA A 128 -14.48 -5.67 -11.58
N LEU A 129 -13.19 -5.31 -11.56
CA LEU A 129 -12.75 -3.94 -11.30
C LEU A 129 -12.80 -3.06 -12.56
N THR A 130 -12.57 -3.67 -13.72
CA THR A 130 -12.53 -2.95 -15.00
C THR A 130 -13.95 -2.61 -15.47
N GLU A 131 -14.90 -3.50 -15.23
CA GLU A 131 -16.31 -3.36 -15.59
C GLU A 131 -17.12 -2.56 -14.56
N ALA A 132 -16.60 -2.39 -13.34
CA ALA A 132 -17.33 -1.71 -12.27
C ALA A 132 -17.57 -0.21 -12.59
N PRO A 133 -18.81 0.28 -12.36
CA PRO A 133 -19.07 1.71 -12.41
C PRO A 133 -18.28 2.43 -11.30
N LEU A 134 -17.93 3.70 -11.52
CA LEU A 134 -17.04 4.45 -10.62
C LEU A 134 -17.56 4.47 -9.18
N ALA A 135 -18.89 4.59 -9.03
CA ALA A 135 -19.54 4.67 -7.74
C ALA A 135 -19.34 3.43 -6.86
N THR A 136 -19.24 2.24 -7.47
CA THR A 136 -19.04 0.98 -6.73
C THR A 136 -17.60 0.46 -6.87
N LEU A 137 -16.73 1.18 -7.58
CA LEU A 137 -15.37 0.73 -7.86
C LEU A 137 -14.56 0.51 -6.57
N ALA A 138 -14.67 1.42 -5.61
CA ALA A 138 -14.02 1.26 -4.31
C ALA A 138 -14.50 0.01 -3.57
N GLU A 139 -15.80 -0.25 -3.55
CA GLU A 139 -16.37 -1.44 -2.92
C GLU A 139 -15.83 -2.72 -3.59
N HIS A 140 -15.88 -2.79 -4.93
CA HIS A 140 -15.33 -3.93 -5.67
C HIS A 140 -13.84 -4.10 -5.42
N ALA A 141 -13.09 -3.00 -5.32
CA ALA A 141 -11.66 -3.02 -5.00
C ALA A 141 -11.38 -3.57 -3.59
N THR A 142 -12.17 -3.20 -2.58
CA THR A 142 -12.01 -3.77 -1.23
C THR A 142 -12.25 -5.28 -1.21
N ILE A 143 -13.30 -5.75 -1.89
CA ILE A 143 -13.63 -7.18 -1.99
C ILE A 143 -12.52 -7.92 -2.74
N TRP A 144 -12.04 -7.34 -3.85
CA TRP A 144 -10.93 -7.90 -4.62
C TRP A 144 -9.67 -8.00 -3.77
N LEU A 145 -9.29 -6.94 -3.07
CA LEU A 145 -8.10 -6.89 -2.23
C LEU A 145 -8.17 -7.91 -1.08
N ALA A 146 -9.35 -8.06 -0.47
CA ALA A 146 -9.62 -9.07 0.55
C ALA A 146 -9.40 -10.49 0.01
N ALA A 147 -9.81 -10.77 -1.23
CA ALA A 147 -9.56 -12.05 -1.89
C ALA A 147 -8.07 -12.26 -2.24
N GLN A 148 -7.32 -11.18 -2.48
CA GLN A 148 -5.88 -11.27 -2.76
C GLN A 148 -5.02 -11.56 -1.53
N ARG A 149 -5.54 -11.39 -0.30
CA ARG A 149 -4.79 -11.60 0.97
C ARG A 149 -4.11 -12.97 1.04
N ARG A 150 -4.73 -14.00 0.48
CA ARG A 150 -4.17 -15.36 0.54
C ARG A 150 -2.88 -15.45 -0.28
N GLY A 151 -1.76 -15.62 0.42
CA GLY A 151 -0.44 -15.84 -0.17
C GLY A 151 0.48 -14.62 -0.19
N LEU A 152 -0.04 -13.40 0.08
CA LEU A 152 0.77 -12.19 0.16
C LEU A 152 1.83 -12.28 1.28
N PRO A 153 3.01 -11.65 1.10
CA PRO A 153 4.02 -11.58 2.15
C PRO A 153 3.49 -10.70 3.32
N PRO A 154 3.91 -10.97 4.57
CA PRO A 154 3.37 -10.27 5.75
C PRO A 154 3.39 -8.73 5.68
N PRO A 155 4.45 -8.07 5.18
CA PRO A 155 4.43 -6.61 5.05
C PRO A 155 3.41 -6.09 4.03
N ALA A 156 3.20 -6.81 2.93
CA ALA A 156 2.21 -6.46 1.91
C ALA A 156 0.77 -6.66 2.41
N LEU A 157 0.54 -7.60 3.33
CA LEU A 157 -0.77 -7.79 3.96
C LEU A 157 -1.20 -6.56 4.76
N VAL A 158 -0.28 -5.99 5.55
CA VAL A 158 -0.57 -4.79 6.35
C VAL A 158 -0.90 -3.61 5.45
N LEU A 159 -0.14 -3.43 4.37
CA LEU A 159 -0.40 -2.38 3.38
C LEU A 159 -1.74 -2.59 2.66
N ALA A 160 -2.03 -3.83 2.25
CA ALA A 160 -3.30 -4.15 1.64
C ALA A 160 -4.47 -3.84 2.59
N ASP A 161 -4.41 -4.28 3.84
CA ASP A 161 -5.48 -4.00 4.82
C ASP A 161 -5.66 -2.49 5.05
N ALA A 162 -4.58 -1.70 5.09
CA ALA A 162 -4.65 -0.24 5.18
C ALA A 162 -5.29 0.41 3.92
N MET A 163 -4.92 -0.06 2.72
CA MET A 163 -5.50 0.40 1.47
C MET A 163 -6.98 0.06 1.37
N ALA A 164 -7.41 -1.12 1.85
CA ALA A 164 -8.82 -1.49 1.89
C ALA A 164 -9.62 -0.50 2.74
N GLY A 165 -9.12 -0.15 3.93
CA GLY A 165 -9.76 0.87 4.78
C GLY A 165 -9.82 2.25 4.10
N ARG A 166 -8.77 2.64 3.37
CA ARG A 166 -8.76 3.90 2.61
C ARG A 166 -9.78 3.88 1.45
N LEU A 167 -9.86 2.77 0.71
CA LEU A 167 -10.83 2.61 -0.38
C LEU A 167 -12.27 2.66 0.13
N GLU A 168 -12.54 2.03 1.27
CA GLU A 168 -13.85 2.09 1.91
C GLU A 168 -14.22 3.53 2.31
N ALA A 169 -13.26 4.28 2.89
CA ALA A 169 -13.46 5.70 3.20
C ALA A 169 -13.65 6.59 1.95
N LEU A 170 -13.12 6.16 0.80
CA LEU A 170 -13.25 6.86 -0.49
C LEU A 170 -14.56 6.56 -1.22
N ALA A 171 -15.23 5.44 -0.91
CA ALA A 171 -16.47 5.01 -1.57
C ALA A 171 -17.54 6.12 -1.69
N PRO A 172 -17.93 6.86 -0.63
CA PRO A 172 -18.93 7.92 -0.75
C PRO A 172 -18.49 9.11 -1.61
N GLN A 173 -17.18 9.38 -1.70
CA GLN A 173 -16.63 10.45 -2.52
C GLN A 173 -16.66 10.05 -4.01
N LEU A 174 -16.26 8.82 -4.31
CA LEU A 174 -16.34 8.24 -5.65
C LEU A 174 -17.77 8.14 -6.17
N ALA A 175 -18.74 7.86 -5.30
CA ALA A 175 -20.16 7.81 -5.66
C ALA A 175 -20.73 9.18 -6.09
N ARG A 176 -20.14 10.28 -5.62
CA ARG A 176 -20.56 11.65 -5.98
C ARG A 176 -19.75 12.25 -7.13
N LEU A 177 -18.60 11.66 -7.45
CA LEU A 177 -17.68 12.17 -8.45
C LEU A 177 -18.22 11.94 -9.86
N ASP A 178 -18.14 12.97 -10.71
CA ASP A 178 -18.48 12.80 -12.13
C ASP A 178 -17.47 11.85 -12.79
N SER A 179 -18.01 10.77 -13.35
CA SER A 179 -17.29 9.75 -14.11
C SER A 179 -16.50 10.28 -15.31
N ARG A 180 -16.85 11.46 -15.85
CA ARG A 180 -16.13 12.10 -16.97
C ARG A 180 -14.98 12.99 -16.52
N SER A 181 -14.81 13.21 -15.22
CA SER A 181 -13.74 14.07 -14.71
C SER A 181 -12.35 13.43 -14.88
N PRO A 182 -11.28 14.23 -15.07
CA PRO A 182 -9.92 13.70 -15.11
C PRO A 182 -9.53 12.97 -13.82
N ALA A 183 -9.99 13.46 -12.66
CA ALA A 183 -9.75 12.82 -11.36
C ALA A 183 -10.38 11.42 -11.27
N ALA A 184 -11.60 11.25 -11.80
CA ALA A 184 -12.25 9.95 -11.88
C ALA A 184 -11.49 8.97 -12.78
N ALA A 185 -10.97 9.45 -13.91
CA ALA A 185 -10.17 8.63 -14.82
C ALA A 185 -8.85 8.17 -14.16
N SER A 186 -8.15 9.08 -13.47
CA SER A 186 -6.92 8.74 -12.73
C SER A 186 -7.18 7.71 -11.62
N LEU A 187 -8.22 7.91 -10.81
CA LEU A 187 -8.57 6.96 -9.74
C LEU A 187 -8.98 5.60 -10.29
N ARG A 188 -9.79 5.58 -11.36
CA ARG A 188 -10.14 4.33 -12.03
C ARG A 188 -8.91 3.59 -12.53
N LYS A 189 -7.98 4.28 -13.19
CA LYS A 189 -6.74 3.68 -13.66
C LYS A 189 -5.91 3.10 -12.50
N LEU A 190 -5.77 3.85 -11.41
CA LEU A 190 -5.01 3.41 -10.23
C LEU A 190 -5.61 2.13 -9.62
N ILE A 191 -6.93 2.09 -9.45
CA ILE A 191 -7.65 1.04 -8.74
C ILE A 191 -7.93 -0.19 -9.63
N ALA A 192 -8.33 0.02 -10.88
CA ALA A 192 -8.77 -1.05 -11.78
C ALA A 192 -7.65 -1.61 -12.66
N GLU A 193 -6.59 -0.84 -12.93
CA GLU A 193 -5.51 -1.26 -13.81
C GLU A 193 -4.20 -1.46 -13.06
N GLU A 194 -3.69 -0.41 -12.41
CA GLU A 194 -2.34 -0.42 -11.84
C GLU A 194 -2.21 -1.34 -10.63
N LEU A 195 -3.15 -1.24 -9.69
CA LEU A 195 -3.18 -2.07 -8.48
C LEU A 195 -3.32 -3.57 -8.81
N PRO A 196 -4.28 -4.00 -9.67
CA PRO A 196 -4.39 -5.40 -10.06
C PRO A 196 -3.20 -5.89 -10.87
N ALA A 197 -2.67 -5.07 -11.79
CA ALA A 197 -1.49 -5.45 -12.59
C ALA A 197 -0.25 -5.70 -11.71
N LEU A 198 -0.02 -4.87 -10.68
CA LEU A 198 1.08 -5.04 -9.74
C LEU A 198 1.00 -6.39 -9.00
N VAL A 199 -0.17 -6.68 -8.41
CA VAL A 199 -0.36 -7.92 -7.63
C VAL A 199 -0.29 -9.15 -8.54
N GLN A 200 -0.85 -9.08 -9.76
CA GLN A 200 -0.77 -10.17 -10.73
C GLN A 200 0.66 -10.41 -11.20
N GLY A 201 1.41 -9.35 -11.50
CA GLY A 201 2.83 -9.44 -11.87
C GLY A 201 3.64 -10.16 -10.81
N TRP A 202 3.42 -9.84 -9.53
CA TRP A 202 4.06 -10.57 -8.42
C TRP A 202 3.59 -12.02 -8.31
N ARG A 203 2.29 -12.30 -8.52
CA ARG A 203 1.74 -13.67 -8.45
C ARG A 203 2.32 -14.61 -9.51
N MET A 204 2.63 -14.08 -10.70
CA MET A 204 3.29 -14.83 -11.78
C MET A 204 4.70 -15.28 -11.40
N VAL A 205 5.35 -14.62 -10.43
CA VAL A 205 6.67 -15.02 -9.95
C VAL A 205 6.58 -16.35 -9.20
N PRO A 206 7.33 -17.39 -9.62
CA PRO A 206 7.38 -18.66 -8.91
C PRO A 206 7.79 -18.50 -7.45
N ILE A 207 7.15 -19.25 -6.53
CA ILE A 207 7.43 -19.19 -5.08
C ILE A 207 8.93 -19.21 -4.72
N PRO A 208 9.78 -20.10 -5.28
CA PRO A 208 11.20 -20.10 -4.92
C PRO A 208 11.93 -18.84 -5.37
N ALA A 209 11.49 -18.19 -6.45
CA ALA A 209 12.10 -16.98 -7.00
C ALA A 209 11.70 -15.69 -6.25
N ARG A 210 10.63 -15.71 -5.46
CA ARG A 210 10.12 -14.51 -4.76
C ARG A 210 11.08 -13.90 -3.73
N ARG A 211 12.03 -14.70 -3.25
CA ARG A 211 13.06 -14.29 -2.28
C ARG A 211 14.44 -14.10 -2.89
N ILE A 212 14.58 -14.30 -4.20
CA ILE A 212 15.85 -14.15 -4.90
C ILE A 212 15.97 -12.69 -5.33
N ARG A 213 17.09 -12.07 -4.97
CA ARG A 213 17.38 -10.71 -5.39
C ARG A 213 17.62 -10.64 -6.89
N HIS A 214 17.01 -9.64 -7.53
CA HIS A 214 17.21 -9.34 -8.95
C HIS A 214 18.38 -8.37 -9.14
N ALA A 215 18.63 -7.98 -10.41
CA ALA A 215 19.71 -7.09 -10.80
C ALA A 215 19.67 -5.71 -10.09
N ASP A 216 18.49 -5.28 -9.68
CA ASP A 216 18.25 -4.04 -8.92
C ASP A 216 18.51 -4.17 -7.40
N GLY A 217 18.95 -5.35 -6.95
CA GLY A 217 19.26 -5.61 -5.54
C GLY A 217 18.03 -5.77 -4.64
N ARG A 218 16.81 -5.83 -5.19
CA ARG A 218 15.56 -6.08 -4.46
C ARG A 218 14.98 -7.45 -4.80
N THR A 219 14.21 -8.00 -3.89
CA THR A 219 13.42 -9.22 -4.09
C THR A 219 12.05 -8.87 -4.69
N PRO A 220 11.40 -9.80 -5.41
CA PRO A 220 10.02 -9.61 -5.86
C PRO A 220 9.04 -9.25 -4.74
N ASP A 221 9.22 -9.81 -3.54
CA ASP A 221 8.41 -9.46 -2.36
C ASP A 221 8.61 -7.97 -1.97
N GLU A 222 9.85 -7.47 -2.00
CA GLU A 222 10.15 -6.05 -1.74
C GLU A 222 9.62 -5.12 -2.83
N HIS A 223 9.64 -5.55 -4.10
CA HIS A 223 9.04 -4.82 -5.21
C HIS A 223 7.53 -4.66 -5.07
N LEU A 224 6.84 -5.73 -4.67
CA LEU A 224 5.42 -5.68 -4.39
C LEU A 224 5.13 -4.69 -3.25
N VAL A 225 5.86 -4.77 -2.14
CA VAL A 225 5.68 -3.87 -0.99
C VAL A 225 5.89 -2.41 -1.40
N ASN A 226 6.98 -2.13 -2.13
CA ASN A 226 7.27 -0.79 -2.62
C ASN A 226 6.19 -0.29 -3.59
N GLY A 227 5.74 -1.12 -4.53
CA GLY A 227 4.67 -0.76 -5.46
C GLY A 227 3.36 -0.44 -4.75
N LEU A 228 2.97 -1.25 -3.76
CA LEU A 228 1.76 -1.00 -2.97
C LEU A 228 1.85 0.30 -2.16
N GLN A 229 3.02 0.63 -1.61
CA GLN A 229 3.25 1.92 -0.94
C GLN A 229 3.08 3.10 -1.88
N ILE A 230 3.59 2.99 -3.12
CA ILE A 230 3.43 4.06 -4.12
C ILE A 230 1.95 4.24 -4.45
N ILE A 231 1.22 3.15 -4.70
CA ILE A 231 -0.21 3.21 -5.02
C ILE A 231 -1.01 3.80 -3.85
N ASP A 232 -0.73 3.40 -2.60
CA ASP A 232 -1.40 3.99 -1.44
C ASP A 232 -1.14 5.50 -1.32
N ALA A 233 0.10 5.94 -1.58
CA ALA A 233 0.45 7.35 -1.56
C ALA A 233 -0.27 8.13 -2.67
N GLU A 234 -0.31 7.61 -3.91
CA GLU A 234 -1.04 8.23 -5.01
C GLU A 234 -2.55 8.28 -4.74
N LEU A 235 -3.12 7.22 -4.17
CA LEU A 235 -4.53 7.17 -3.77
C LEU A 235 -4.83 8.25 -2.71
N GLY A 236 -3.91 8.43 -1.75
CA GLY A 236 -3.98 9.51 -0.76
C GLY A 236 -3.95 10.90 -1.39
N ARG A 237 -3.03 11.16 -2.33
CA ARG A 237 -2.94 12.47 -3.01
C ARG A 237 -4.17 12.76 -3.86
N ALA A 238 -4.65 11.77 -4.61
CA ALA A 238 -5.88 11.91 -5.40
C ALA A 238 -7.09 12.20 -4.51
N SER A 239 -7.20 11.54 -3.35
CA SER A 239 -8.24 11.82 -2.35
C SER A 239 -8.16 13.24 -1.80
N GLU A 240 -6.96 13.71 -1.44
CA GLU A 240 -6.78 15.06 -0.92
C GLU A 240 -7.18 16.12 -1.97
N GLN A 241 -6.86 15.87 -3.24
CA GLN A 241 -7.21 16.78 -4.34
C GLN A 241 -8.73 16.84 -4.56
N LEU A 242 -9.44 15.72 -4.45
CA LEU A 242 -10.91 15.69 -4.47
C LEU A 242 -11.52 16.47 -3.29
N GLY A 243 -10.91 16.34 -2.11
CA GLY A 243 -11.34 17.06 -0.91
C GLY A 243 -11.19 18.58 -1.04
N LYS A 244 -10.08 19.06 -1.61
CA LYS A 244 -9.83 20.49 -1.83
C LYS A 244 -10.88 21.13 -2.71
N THR A 245 -11.22 20.50 -3.84
CA THR A 245 -12.28 21.00 -4.75
C THR A 245 -13.62 21.19 -4.03
N THR A 246 -13.99 20.22 -3.18
CA THR A 246 -15.26 20.31 -2.42
C THR A 246 -15.25 21.47 -1.42
N LEU A 247 -14.12 21.72 -0.75
CA LEU A 247 -13.97 22.84 0.19
C LEU A 247 -14.00 24.20 -0.52
N ASP A 248 -13.35 24.29 -1.68
CA ASP A 248 -13.35 25.51 -2.50
C ASP A 248 -14.77 25.85 -2.98
N ASP A 249 -15.55 24.85 -3.42
CA ASP A 249 -16.95 25.04 -3.83
C ASP A 249 -17.83 25.59 -2.69
N ILE A 250 -17.63 25.09 -1.47
CA ILE A 250 -18.35 25.57 -0.28
C ILE A 250 -17.94 27.01 0.05
N ALA A 251 -16.66 27.35 -0.06
CA ALA A 251 -16.16 28.70 0.20
C ALA A 251 -16.75 29.72 -0.80
N VAL A 252 -16.85 29.36 -2.08
CA VAL A 252 -17.47 30.20 -3.12
C VAL A 252 -18.96 30.41 -2.82
N GLN A 253 -19.69 29.34 -2.47
CA GLN A 253 -21.11 29.44 -2.11
C GLN A 253 -21.33 30.33 -0.87
N GLY A 254 -20.50 30.17 0.18
CA GLY A 254 -20.54 31.01 1.37
C GLY A 254 -20.36 32.49 1.03
N ARG A 255 -19.35 32.82 0.22
CA ARG A 255 -19.09 34.20 -0.20
C ARG A 255 -20.21 34.78 -1.06
N TYR A 256 -20.79 33.99 -1.96
CA TYR A 256 -21.94 34.40 -2.76
C TYR A 256 -23.16 34.73 -1.88
N LEU A 257 -23.43 33.91 -0.86
CA LEU A 257 -24.53 34.16 0.08
C LEU A 257 -24.28 35.44 0.89
N GLU A 258 -23.07 35.64 1.38
CA GLU A 258 -22.69 36.90 2.05
C GLU A 258 -22.96 38.10 1.15
N LEU A 259 -22.47 38.10 -0.09
CA LEU A 259 -22.71 39.19 -1.05
C LEU A 259 -24.20 39.43 -1.30
N LYS A 260 -24.98 38.38 -1.56
CA LYS A 260 -26.41 38.48 -1.88
C LYS A 260 -27.24 39.06 -0.73
N TYR A 261 -26.96 38.64 0.51
CA TYR A 261 -27.75 39.04 1.67
C TYR A 261 -27.21 40.30 2.36
N SER A 262 -25.92 40.62 2.24
CA SER A 262 -25.35 41.86 2.78
C SER A 262 -25.81 43.08 2.00
N ASP A 263 -25.95 42.98 0.67
CA ASP A 263 -26.42 44.07 -0.19
C ASP A 263 -27.91 44.39 0.02
N THR A 264 -28.71 43.36 0.36
CA THR A 264 -30.13 43.52 0.70
C THR A 264 -30.34 44.19 2.08
N GLY A 265 -29.35 44.10 2.98
CA GLY A 265 -29.40 44.67 4.33
C GLY A 265 -28.96 46.14 4.43
N HIS A 266 -28.49 46.77 3.36
CA HIS A 266 -28.06 48.18 3.33
C HIS A 266 -29.06 49.14 2.65
N ALA A 267 -30.24 48.64 2.26
CA ALA A 267 -31.28 49.42 1.57
C ALA A 267 -32.46 49.85 2.47
N ILE A 268 -32.28 49.95 3.80
CA ILE A 268 -33.33 50.42 4.74
C ILE A 268 -32.90 51.73 5.41
#